data_AF-A0A5C8V537-F1
#
_entry.id   AF-A0A5C8V537-F1
#
_cell.length_a   1.000
_cell.length_b   1.000
_cell.length_c   1.000
_cell.angle_alpha   90.00
_cell.angle_beta   90.00
_cell.angle_gamma   90.00
#
_symmetry.space_group_name_H-M   'P 1'
#
loop_
_entity.id
_entity.type
_entity.pdbx_description
1 polymer ?
#
loop_
_entity_poly.entity_id
_entity_poly.type
_entity_poly.pdbx_seq_one_letter_code
_entity_poly.pdbx_strand_id
1 'polypeptide(L)'
;MKNTQTIILLTFLLGVFFMPTLEAQYGYGNRNGYGNGYGRRQSTLPQTQETPKKQEPITAEGVVDDQMPSITEALGLNPFEEAVVRTTLIKSVQQRIELQILELEPPKMKEEYDKIVATQDEELKAGLPEDKYEAFQELQKNNFKTKKDKKKKKKKKKVKSKE
;
A
#
# COMPACT_ATOMS: atom_id res chain seq x y z
N MET A 1 43.74 1.13 32.86
CA MET A 1 43.74 2.12 31.76
C MET A 1 43.19 1.62 30.42
N LYS A 2 43.16 0.30 30.14
CA LYS A 2 42.67 -0.23 28.85
C LYS A 2 41.14 -0.12 28.67
N ASN A 3 40.38 -0.27 29.76
CA ASN A 3 38.91 -0.30 29.71
C ASN A 3 38.28 1.10 29.59
N THR A 4 38.94 2.13 30.11
CA THR A 4 38.48 3.52 29.95
C THR A 4 38.71 4.02 28.53
N GLN A 5 39.82 3.63 27.90
CA GLN A 5 40.07 3.94 26.49
C GLN A 5 39.06 3.25 25.56
N THR A 6 38.69 1.99 25.83
CA THR A 6 37.66 1.31 25.04
C THR A 6 36.27 1.91 25.23
N ILE A 7 35.91 2.37 26.43
CA ILE A 7 34.63 3.06 26.67
C ILE A 7 34.58 4.41 25.95
N ILE A 8 35.68 5.16 25.94
CA ILE A 8 35.79 6.43 25.20
C ILE A 8 35.68 6.18 23.69
N LEU A 9 36.31 5.12 23.18
CA LEU A 9 36.26 4.76 21.76
C LEU A 9 34.84 4.30 21.35
N LEU A 10 34.15 3.56 22.22
CA LEU A 10 32.78 3.09 21.99
C LEU A 10 31.77 4.24 22.02
N THR A 11 31.93 5.20 22.94
CA THR A 11 31.05 6.38 23.02
C THR A 11 31.26 7.33 21.84
N PHE A 12 32.50 7.49 21.37
CA PHE A 12 32.77 8.24 20.14
C PHE A 12 32.13 7.59 18.90
N LEU A 13 32.20 6.26 18.79
CA LEU A 13 31.59 5.53 17.68
C LEU A 13 30.05 5.67 17.67
N LEU A 14 29.42 5.66 18.84
CA LEU A 14 27.96 5.80 18.94
C LEU A 14 27.47 7.20 18.54
N GLY A 15 28.25 8.25 18.83
CA GLY A 15 27.90 9.64 18.51
C GLY A 15 27.88 9.96 17.01
N VAL A 16 28.72 9.30 16.21
CA VAL A 16 28.79 9.53 14.76
C VAL A 16 27.57 8.97 14.03
N PHE A 17 26.91 7.94 14.56
CA PHE A 17 25.70 7.34 13.96
C PHE A 17 24.40 8.10 14.24
N PHE A 18 24.39 9.05 15.19
CA PHE A 18 23.20 9.83 15.59
C PHE A 18 23.17 11.26 15.01
N MET A 19 23.90 11.52 13.93
CA MET A 19 23.76 12.78 13.19
C MET A 19 22.44 12.78 12.41
N PRO A 20 21.45 13.66 12.72
CA PRO A 20 20.33 13.87 11.81
C PRO A 20 20.88 14.48 10.52
N THR A 21 20.48 13.92 9.37
CA THR A 21 20.74 14.54 8.07
C THR A 21 19.91 15.82 7.97
N LEU A 22 20.54 16.96 8.28
CA LEU A 22 20.02 18.27 7.93
C LEU A 22 20.12 18.42 6.40
N GLU A 23 19.05 18.03 5.72
CA GLU A 23 18.83 18.39 4.31
C GLU A 23 18.60 19.90 4.25
N ALA A 24 19.66 20.66 3.97
CA ALA A 24 19.49 22.04 3.57
C ALA A 24 18.82 22.03 2.19
N GLN A 25 17.55 22.44 2.13
CA GLN A 25 16.91 22.83 0.87
C GLN A 25 17.67 24.06 0.34
N TYR A 26 18.74 23.81 -0.42
CA TYR A 26 19.49 24.80 -1.16
C TYR A 26 18.57 25.32 -2.26
N GLY A 27 17.79 26.35 -1.93
CA GLY A 27 17.10 27.16 -2.90
C GLY A 27 18.14 27.75 -3.84
N TYR A 28 18.13 27.29 -5.09
CA TYR A 28 18.79 27.94 -6.22
C TYR A 28 18.12 29.32 -6.44
N GLY A 29 18.45 30.26 -5.55
CA GLY A 29 17.98 31.63 -5.53
C GLY A 29 19.01 32.54 -6.17
N ASN A 30 18.90 32.62 -7.50
CA ASN A 30 19.14 33.80 -8.32
C ASN A 30 20.39 34.65 -8.03
N ARG A 31 21.32 34.54 -8.97
CA ARG A 31 22.42 35.46 -9.24
C ARG A 31 21.90 36.87 -9.53
N ASN A 32 22.52 37.87 -8.89
CA ASN A 32 22.47 39.31 -9.17
C ASN A 32 21.28 40.11 -8.63
N GLY A 33 21.59 41.09 -7.76
CA GLY A 33 20.68 42.21 -7.52
C GLY A 33 21.02 43.03 -6.28
N TYR A 34 22.12 43.78 -6.34
CA TYR A 34 22.33 44.95 -5.48
C TYR A 34 21.08 45.85 -5.54
N GLY A 35 20.46 46.16 -4.40
CA GLY A 35 19.30 47.05 -4.39
C GLY A 35 18.71 47.26 -3.00
N ASN A 36 19.25 48.26 -2.28
CA ASN A 36 18.54 48.95 -1.22
C ASN A 36 17.15 49.38 -1.72
N GLY A 37 16.11 49.19 -0.91
CA GLY A 37 14.90 49.99 -1.06
C GLY A 37 13.60 49.35 -0.60
N TYR A 38 13.17 49.81 0.58
CA TYR A 38 11.76 49.99 0.94
C TYR A 38 10.92 48.75 1.24
N GLY A 39 10.54 48.69 2.52
CA GLY A 39 9.61 47.72 3.09
C GLY A 39 8.36 47.54 2.24
N ARG A 40 8.22 46.33 1.70
CA ARG A 40 6.91 45.77 1.38
C ARG A 40 6.48 44.95 2.57
N ARG A 41 5.43 45.44 3.25
CA ARG A 41 4.73 44.74 4.33
C ARG A 41 4.34 43.36 3.83
N GLN A 42 5.05 42.34 4.30
CA GLN A 42 4.69 40.96 4.05
C GLN A 42 3.46 40.68 4.90
N SER A 43 2.30 40.55 4.24
CA SER A 43 1.02 40.31 4.88
C SER A 43 1.12 39.01 5.71
N THR A 44 1.04 39.13 7.04
CA THR A 44 0.99 37.99 7.98
C THR A 44 -0.40 37.39 8.01
N LEU A 45 -0.97 37.10 6.84
CA LEU A 45 -2.18 36.28 6.78
C LEU A 45 -1.76 34.86 7.17
N PRO A 46 -2.28 34.29 8.27
CA PRO A 46 -2.03 32.90 8.59
C PRO A 46 -2.56 32.06 7.43
N GLN A 47 -1.65 31.37 6.73
CA GLN A 47 -2.02 30.40 5.72
C GLN A 47 -2.80 29.30 6.43
N THR A 48 -4.12 29.35 6.33
CA THR A 48 -5.00 28.28 6.82
C THR A 48 -4.51 27.00 6.18
N GLN A 49 -3.99 26.07 6.98
CA GLN A 49 -3.72 24.72 6.51
C GLN A 49 -5.06 24.19 6.01
N GLU A 50 -5.20 23.99 4.70
CA GLU A 50 -6.30 23.21 4.17
C GLU A 50 -6.23 21.87 4.88
N THR A 51 -7.19 21.61 5.77
CA THR A 51 -7.38 20.27 6.33
C THR A 51 -7.45 19.33 5.14
N PRO A 52 -6.56 18.31 5.04
CA PRO A 52 -6.55 17.41 3.90
C PRO A 52 -7.97 16.88 3.74
N LYS A 53 -8.56 17.13 2.56
CA LYS A 53 -9.91 16.67 2.23
C LYS A 53 -9.99 15.20 2.62
N LYS A 54 -10.91 14.89 3.55
CA LYS A 54 -11.16 13.53 4.03
C LYS A 54 -11.38 12.68 2.79
N GLN A 55 -10.41 11.83 2.46
CA GLN A 55 -10.51 10.93 1.31
C GLN A 55 -11.79 10.14 1.49
N GLU A 56 -12.64 10.13 0.46
CA GLU A 56 -13.90 9.40 0.51
C GLU A 56 -13.62 7.94 0.88
N PRO A 57 -14.41 7.34 1.79
CA PRO A 57 -14.19 5.96 2.18
C PRO A 57 -14.28 5.09 0.92
N ILE A 58 -13.21 4.33 0.65
CA ILE A 58 -13.16 3.45 -0.51
C ILE A 58 -14.35 2.48 -0.41
N THR A 59 -15.24 2.52 -1.40
CA THR A 59 -16.43 1.66 -1.43
C THR A 59 -16.02 0.23 -1.80
N ALA A 60 -16.77 -0.76 -1.33
CA ALA A 60 -16.51 -2.16 -1.66
C ALA A 60 -16.50 -2.40 -3.19
N GLU A 61 -17.41 -1.73 -3.90
CA GLU A 61 -17.47 -1.75 -5.37
C GLU A 61 -16.20 -1.18 -5.99
N GLY A 62 -15.69 -0.04 -5.50
CA GLY A 62 -14.46 0.58 -6.00
C GLY A 62 -13.23 -0.33 -5.85
N VAL A 63 -13.09 -1.00 -4.69
CA VAL A 63 -11.98 -1.95 -4.47
C VAL A 63 -12.05 -3.11 -5.46
N VAL A 64 -13.25 -3.63 -5.71
CA VAL A 64 -13.44 -4.78 -6.59
C VAL A 64 -13.24 -4.38 -8.05
N ASP A 65 -13.80 -3.26 -8.47
CA ASP A 65 -13.67 -2.77 -9.84
C ASP A 65 -12.21 -2.48 -10.22
N ASP A 66 -11.37 -2.07 -9.28
CA ASP A 66 -9.93 -1.92 -9.49
C ASP A 66 -9.21 -3.27 -9.73
N GLN A 67 -9.69 -4.35 -9.12
CA GLN A 67 -9.07 -5.68 -9.21
C GLN A 67 -9.65 -6.56 -10.32
N MET A 68 -10.92 -6.39 -10.67
CA MET A 68 -11.63 -7.24 -11.63
C MET A 68 -10.93 -7.35 -12.99
N PRO A 69 -10.38 -6.28 -13.60
CA PRO A 69 -9.68 -6.40 -14.88
C PRO A 69 -8.54 -7.42 -14.81
N SER A 70 -7.74 -7.40 -13.73
CA SER A 70 -6.62 -8.32 -13.54
C SER A 70 -7.06 -9.77 -13.33
N ILE A 71 -8.21 -9.97 -12.68
CA ILE A 71 -8.78 -11.29 -12.40
C ILE A 71 -9.40 -11.87 -13.68
N THR A 72 -10.21 -11.06 -14.38
CA THR A 72 -10.84 -11.42 -15.66
C THR A 72 -9.79 -11.77 -16.72
N GLU A 73 -8.72 -10.97 -16.85
CA GLU A 73 -7.61 -11.26 -17.76
C GLU A 73 -6.87 -12.56 -17.40
N ALA A 74 -6.66 -12.82 -16.11
CA ALA A 74 -5.88 -13.97 -15.67
C ALA A 74 -6.65 -15.29 -15.75
N LEU A 75 -7.99 -15.25 -15.58
CA LEU A 75 -8.85 -16.43 -15.58
C LEU A 75 -9.62 -16.63 -16.88
N GLY A 76 -9.67 -15.63 -17.76
CA GLY A 76 -10.49 -15.68 -18.96
C GLY A 76 -11.97 -15.83 -18.61
N LEU A 77 -12.46 -15.02 -17.66
CA LEU A 77 -13.85 -15.08 -17.22
C LEU A 77 -14.78 -14.68 -18.36
N ASN A 78 -15.90 -15.39 -18.49
CA ASN A 78 -17.01 -14.92 -19.32
C ASN A 78 -17.84 -13.86 -18.56
N PRO A 79 -18.74 -13.11 -19.22
CA PRO A 79 -19.51 -12.05 -18.55
C PRO A 79 -20.37 -12.54 -17.36
N PHE A 80 -20.82 -13.79 -17.40
CA PHE A 80 -21.63 -14.38 -16.33
C PHE A 80 -20.76 -14.73 -15.11
N GLU A 81 -19.66 -15.45 -15.32
CA GLU A 81 -18.68 -15.79 -14.31
C GLU A 81 -18.05 -14.53 -13.71
N GLU A 82 -17.79 -13.51 -14.53
CA GLU A 82 -17.32 -12.21 -14.08
C GLU A 82 -18.32 -11.57 -13.11
N ALA A 83 -19.62 -11.59 -13.43
CA ALA A 83 -20.65 -11.07 -12.54
C ALA A 83 -20.73 -11.87 -11.22
N VAL A 84 -20.59 -13.19 -11.29
CA VAL A 84 -20.52 -14.06 -10.10
C VAL A 84 -19.31 -13.69 -9.24
N VAL A 85 -18.11 -13.59 -9.83
CA VAL A 85 -16.89 -13.22 -9.09
C VAL A 85 -16.99 -11.80 -8.52
N ARG A 86 -17.51 -10.85 -9.30
CA ARG A 86 -17.67 -9.46 -8.86
C ARG A 86 -18.60 -9.36 -7.65
N THR A 87 -19.77 -9.99 -7.72
CA THR A 87 -20.76 -9.94 -6.64
C THR A 87 -20.27 -10.62 -5.36
N THR A 88 -19.64 -11.78 -5.47
CA THR A 88 -19.04 -12.50 -4.33
C THR A 88 -17.93 -11.68 -3.67
N LEU A 89 -17.06 -11.05 -4.46
CA LEU A 89 -16.00 -10.16 -3.96
C LEU A 89 -16.55 -8.88 -3.32
N ILE A 90 -17.58 -8.25 -3.90
CA ILE A 90 -18.19 -7.04 -3.32
C ILE A 90 -18.74 -7.36 -1.93
N LYS A 91 -19.48 -8.47 -1.80
CA LYS A 91 -20.01 -8.91 -0.50
C LYS A 91 -18.89 -9.14 0.51
N SER A 92 -17.85 -9.88 0.15
CA SER A 92 -16.77 -10.21 1.09
C SER A 92 -15.96 -8.99 1.50
N VAL A 93 -15.69 -8.06 0.58
CA VAL A 93 -15.03 -6.78 0.88
C VAL A 93 -15.91 -5.92 1.78
N GLN A 94 -17.20 -5.84 1.49
CA GLN A 94 -18.14 -5.09 2.32
C GLN A 94 -18.17 -5.63 3.76
N GLN A 95 -18.30 -6.95 3.94
CA GLN A 95 -18.29 -7.57 5.27
C GLN A 95 -16.98 -7.31 6.02
N ARG A 96 -15.84 -7.31 5.33
CA ARG A 96 -14.54 -6.97 5.95
C ARG A 96 -14.48 -5.51 6.40
N ILE A 97 -15.02 -4.59 5.59
CA ILE A 97 -15.12 -3.17 5.96
C ILE A 97 -16.05 -3.01 7.18
N GLU A 98 -17.20 -3.69 7.19
CA GLU A 98 -18.14 -3.67 8.31
C GLU A 98 -17.49 -4.19 9.61
N LEU A 99 -16.77 -5.31 9.54
CA LEU A 99 -16.01 -5.82 10.69
C LEU A 99 -14.95 -4.84 11.17
N GLN A 100 -14.26 -4.16 10.25
CA GLN A 100 -13.25 -3.17 10.60
C GLN A 100 -13.87 -1.95 11.31
N ILE A 101 -15.06 -1.53 10.89
CA ILE A 101 -15.82 -0.45 11.54
C ILE A 101 -16.34 -0.89 12.92
N LEU A 102 -16.69 -2.16 13.07
CA LEU A 102 -17.19 -2.72 14.34
C LEU A 102 -16.11 -2.81 15.41
N GLU A 103 -14.82 -2.72 15.03
CA GLU A 103 -13.65 -2.69 15.92
C GLU A 103 -13.68 -3.78 17.02
N LEU A 104 -14.00 -5.04 16.65
CA LEU A 104 -14.05 -6.14 17.61
C LEU A 104 -12.65 -6.51 18.15
N GLU A 105 -12.65 -7.27 19.24
CA GLU A 105 -11.42 -7.86 19.79
C GLU A 105 -10.70 -8.74 18.74
N PRO A 106 -9.35 -8.70 18.67
CA PRO A 106 -8.56 -9.46 17.69
C PRO A 106 -8.92 -10.96 17.51
N PRO A 107 -9.21 -11.76 18.56
CA PRO A 107 -9.61 -13.15 18.38
C PRO A 107 -10.95 -13.30 17.65
N LYS A 108 -11.95 -12.50 18.01
CA LYS A 108 -13.28 -12.53 17.39
C LYS A 108 -13.23 -12.00 15.96
N MET A 109 -12.43 -10.96 15.71
CA MET A 109 -12.17 -10.47 14.36
C MET A 109 -11.63 -11.57 13.45
N LYS A 110 -10.69 -12.37 13.94
CA LYS A 110 -10.12 -13.47 13.16
C LYS A 110 -11.18 -14.52 12.83
N GLU A 111 -11.99 -14.91 13.80
CA GLU A 111 -13.08 -15.88 13.58
C GLU A 111 -14.08 -15.40 12.53
N GLU A 112 -14.50 -14.13 12.60
CA GLU A 112 -15.41 -13.55 11.61
C GLU A 112 -14.75 -13.43 10.22
N TYR A 113 -13.46 -13.07 10.16
CA TYR A 113 -12.73 -13.09 8.87
C TYR A 113 -12.66 -14.50 8.27
N ASP A 114 -12.40 -15.52 9.08
CA ASP A 114 -12.34 -16.91 8.61
C ASP A 114 -13.71 -17.36 8.08
N LYS A 115 -14.82 -16.93 8.70
CA LYS A 115 -16.18 -17.16 8.18
C LYS A 115 -16.44 -16.45 6.86
N ILE A 116 -15.99 -15.21 6.70
CA ILE A 116 -16.11 -14.47 5.43
C ILE A 116 -15.33 -15.20 4.32
N VAL A 117 -14.13 -15.69 4.62
CA VAL A 117 -13.33 -16.44 3.65
C VAL A 117 -14.02 -17.75 3.26
N ALA A 118 -14.52 -18.51 4.24
CA ALA A 118 -15.21 -19.76 3.97
C ALA A 118 -16.47 -19.57 3.10
N THR A 119 -17.30 -18.57 3.43
CA THR A 119 -18.51 -18.26 2.64
C THR A 119 -18.16 -17.77 1.24
N GLN A 120 -17.13 -16.93 1.09
CA GLN A 120 -16.61 -16.52 -0.21
C GLN A 120 -16.15 -17.73 -1.05
N ASP A 121 -15.40 -18.66 -0.46
CA ASP A 121 -14.91 -19.86 -1.15
C ASP A 121 -16.06 -20.80 -1.56
N GLU A 122 -17.08 -20.96 -0.72
CA GLU A 122 -18.29 -21.72 -1.03
C GLU A 122 -19.10 -21.11 -2.17
N GLU A 123 -19.35 -19.79 -2.14
CA GLU A 123 -20.08 -19.09 -3.20
C GLU A 123 -19.30 -19.17 -4.54
N LEU A 124 -17.98 -19.01 -4.51
CA LEU A 124 -17.14 -19.11 -5.70
C LEU A 124 -17.09 -20.53 -6.26
N LYS A 125 -16.98 -21.54 -5.39
CA LYS A 125 -16.99 -22.95 -5.83
C LYS A 125 -18.34 -23.36 -6.42
N ALA A 126 -19.44 -22.79 -5.93
CA ALA A 126 -20.77 -23.04 -6.48
C ALA A 126 -21.01 -22.29 -7.80
N GLY A 127 -20.40 -21.12 -7.97
CA GLY A 127 -20.66 -20.21 -9.10
C GLY A 127 -19.66 -20.26 -10.25
N LEU A 128 -18.46 -20.83 -10.05
CA LEU A 128 -17.43 -21.00 -11.08
C LEU A 128 -17.22 -22.47 -11.44
N PRO A 129 -16.80 -22.75 -12.69
CA PRO A 129 -16.27 -24.07 -13.01
C PRO A 129 -14.98 -24.35 -12.23
N GLU A 130 -14.77 -25.62 -11.88
CA GLU A 130 -13.70 -26.09 -10.99
C GLU A 130 -12.31 -25.61 -11.44
N ASP A 131 -12.01 -25.71 -12.74
CA ASP A 131 -10.75 -25.24 -13.34
C ASP A 131 -10.47 -23.75 -13.05
N LYS A 132 -11.50 -22.90 -13.09
CA LYS A 132 -11.36 -21.45 -12.86
C LYS A 132 -11.28 -21.11 -11.39
N TYR A 133 -12.00 -21.86 -10.55
CA TYR A 133 -11.89 -21.75 -9.10
C TYR A 133 -10.47 -22.07 -8.61
N GLU A 134 -9.87 -23.16 -9.10
CA GLU A 134 -8.49 -23.51 -8.77
C GLU A 134 -7.51 -22.43 -9.23
N ALA A 135 -7.67 -21.93 -10.46
CA ALA A 135 -6.86 -20.84 -10.98
C ALA A 135 -7.03 -19.54 -10.16
N PHE A 136 -8.23 -19.25 -9.65
CA PHE A 136 -8.48 -18.12 -8.75
C PHE A 136 -7.75 -18.30 -7.41
N GLN A 137 -7.78 -19.49 -6.82
CA GLN A 137 -6.99 -19.80 -5.62
C GLN A 137 -5.48 -19.62 -5.85
N GLU A 138 -4.96 -20.05 -7.01
CA GLU A 138 -3.57 -19.81 -7.37
C GLU A 138 -3.25 -18.32 -7.51
N LEU A 139 -4.18 -17.52 -8.06
CA LEU A 139 -4.03 -16.07 -8.15
C LEU A 139 -3.99 -15.41 -6.77
N GLN A 140 -4.86 -15.82 -5.84
CA GLN A 140 -4.84 -15.35 -4.46
C GLN A 140 -3.50 -15.64 -3.77
N LYS A 141 -3.00 -16.89 -3.87
CA LYS A 141 -1.68 -17.29 -3.34
C LYS A 141 -0.54 -16.44 -3.92
N ASN A 142 -0.72 -15.94 -5.14
CA ASN A 142 0.24 -15.09 -5.84
C ASN A 142 0.03 -13.58 -5.61
N ASN A 143 -0.92 -13.19 -4.75
CA ASN A 143 -1.34 -11.80 -4.52
C ASN A 143 -1.72 -11.08 -5.83
N PHE A 144 -2.50 -11.75 -6.69
CA PHE A 144 -2.98 -11.22 -7.97
C PHE A 144 -1.86 -10.73 -8.91
N LYS A 145 -0.61 -11.17 -8.70
CA LYS A 145 0.52 -10.86 -9.59
C LYS A 145 0.52 -11.80 -10.79
N THR A 146 0.40 -11.23 -11.98
CA THR A 146 0.47 -12.00 -13.23
C THR A 146 1.85 -12.67 -13.40
N LYS A 147 1.91 -13.78 -14.17
CA LYS A 147 3.18 -14.45 -14.54
C LYS A 147 4.15 -13.48 -15.24
N LYS A 148 3.65 -12.47 -15.95
CA LYS A 148 4.42 -11.42 -16.64
C LYS A 148 5.16 -10.52 -15.64
N ASP A 149 4.53 -10.17 -14.53
CA ASP A 149 5.11 -9.33 -13.48
C ASP A 149 6.19 -10.07 -12.68
N LYS A 150 6.00 -11.37 -12.43
CA LYS A 150 7.06 -12.23 -11.84
C LYS A 150 8.31 -12.27 -12.72
N LYS A 151 8.16 -12.39 -14.05
CA LYS A 151 9.30 -12.43 -14.99
C LYS A 151 10.03 -11.09 -15.06
N LYS A 152 9.31 -9.96 -15.08
CA LYS A 152 9.91 -8.61 -15.00
C LYS A 152 10.64 -8.38 -13.66
N LYS A 153 10.06 -8.78 -12.53
CA LYS A 153 10.67 -8.61 -11.20
C LYS A 153 11.93 -9.46 -11.00
N LYS A 154 11.95 -10.71 -11.50
CA LYS A 154 13.16 -11.56 -11.52
C LYS A 154 14.26 -11.00 -12.42
N LYS A 155 13.94 -10.46 -13.59
CA LYS A 155 14.92 -9.79 -14.46
C LYS A 155 15.53 -8.55 -13.79
N LYS A 156 14.73 -7.68 -13.18
CA LYS A 156 15.23 -6.50 -12.45
C LYS A 156 16.14 -6.86 -11.27
N LYS A 157 15.81 -7.91 -10.50
CA LYS A 157 16.68 -8.38 -9.40
C LYS A 157 18.03 -8.92 -9.87
N LYS A 158 18.08 -9.63 -11.02
CA LYS A 158 19.34 -10.14 -11.59
C LYS A 158 20.26 -9.04 -12.16
N VAL A 159 19.70 -7.89 -12.56
CA VAL A 159 20.48 -6.75 -13.06
C VAL A 159 21.09 -5.98 -11.89
N LYS A 160 20.32 -5.74 -10.81
CA LYS A 160 20.81 -5.06 -9.59
C LYS A 160 21.84 -5.85 -8.77
N SER A 161 21.99 -7.15 -8.98
CA SER A 161 23.00 -7.97 -8.29
C SER A 161 24.28 -8.13 -9.12
N LYS A 162 24.39 -7.46 -10.26
CA LYS A 162 25.53 -7.49 -11.16
C LYS A 162 26.21 -6.12 -11.32
N GLU A 163 25.66 -5.08 -10.70
CA GLU A 163 26.31 -3.81 -10.37
C GLU A 163 26.78 -3.87 -8.92
#